data_AF-A0A1G6VNI8-F1
#
_entry.id   AF-A0A1G6VNI8-F1
#
_cell.length_a   1.000
_cell.length_b   1.000
_cell.length_c   1.000
_cell.angle_alpha   90.00
_cell.angle_beta   90.00
_cell.angle_gamma   90.00
#
_symmetry.space_group_name_H-M   'P 1'
#
loop_
_entity.id
_entity.type
_entity.pdbx_description
1 polymer ?
#
loop_
_entity_poly.entity_id
_entity_poly.type
_entity_poly.pdbx_seq_one_letter_code
_entity_poly.pdbx_strand_id
1 'polypeptide(L)'
;MTEKQIEIRWLIFLLAILIISFGLLTRFAGDRSLDIQMYDTYYLIDHFHLFLFLLGALSAVYLLTYGLKILAKTYNTLKIFIMTFLGLLGIGLAGHLAVSLRKVIRTEHAESYGILPLIFGFAMLFLIRTKEIGNIK
;
A
#
# COMPACT_ATOMS: atom_id res chain seq x y z
N MET A 1 17.03 -4.98 16.25
CA MET A 1 15.97 -5.66 15.47
C MET A 1 16.65 -6.35 14.31
N THR A 2 16.38 -7.64 14.08
CA THR A 2 17.04 -8.40 13.00
C THR A 2 16.38 -8.08 11.65
N GLU A 3 17.10 -8.19 10.53
CA GLU A 3 16.52 -7.93 9.19
C GLU A 3 15.26 -8.76 8.93
N LYS A 4 15.24 -10.03 9.38
CA LYS A 4 14.06 -10.90 9.29
C LYS A 4 12.81 -10.35 9.98
N GLN A 5 12.96 -9.64 11.11
CA GLN A 5 11.82 -9.04 11.81
C GLN A 5 11.23 -7.85 11.06
N ILE A 6 12.05 -7.13 10.27
CA ILE A 6 11.59 -6.02 9.42
C ILE A 6 10.74 -6.57 8.28
N GLU A 7 11.21 -7.62 7.61
CA GLU A 7 10.52 -8.25 6.48
C GLU A 7 9.15 -8.84 6.87
N ILE A 8 9.04 -9.49 8.04
CA ILE A 8 7.76 -10.01 8.55
C ILE A 8 6.77 -8.87 8.81
N ARG A 9 7.22 -7.74 9.37
CA ARG A 9 6.36 -6.57 9.59
C ARG A 9 5.87 -5.98 8.28
N TRP A 10 6.71 -5.96 7.24
CA TRP A 10 6.32 -5.56 5.90
C TRP A 10 5.24 -6.45 5.32
N LEU A 11 5.40 -7.77 5.44
CA LEU A 11 4.39 -8.73 4.99
C LEU A 11 3.04 -8.48 5.67
N ILE A 12 3.03 -8.35 7.00
CA ILE A 12 1.80 -8.10 7.77
C ILE A 12 1.15 -6.77 7.36
N PHE A 13 1.96 -5.71 7.19
CA PHE A 13 1.48 -4.40 6.76
C PHE A 13 0.85 -4.45 5.37
N LEU A 14 1.52 -5.06 4.39
CA LEU A 14 1.02 -5.20 3.02
C LEU A 14 -0.28 -6.02 2.99
N LEU A 15 -0.34 -7.10 3.77
CA LEU A 15 -1.52 -7.95 3.86
C LEU A 15 -2.71 -7.21 4.47
N ALA A 16 -2.49 -6.40 5.52
CA ALA A 16 -3.53 -5.56 6.10
C ALA A 16 -4.08 -4.55 5.07
N ILE A 17 -3.20 -3.89 4.31
CA ILE A 17 -3.61 -2.93 3.28
C ILE A 17 -4.37 -3.60 2.16
N LEU A 18 -3.90 -4.75 1.69
CA LEU A 18 -4.58 -5.53 0.66
C LEU A 18 -6.01 -5.88 1.09
N ILE A 19 -6.20 -6.39 2.30
CA ILE A 19 -7.50 -6.80 2.82
C ILE A 19 -8.43 -5.59 2.98
N ILE A 20 -7.96 -4.50 3.59
CA ILE A 20 -8.78 -3.29 3.82
C ILE A 20 -9.19 -2.66 2.48
N SER A 21 -8.25 -2.53 1.54
CA SER A 21 -8.54 -1.96 0.22
C SER A 21 -9.46 -2.83 -0.60
N PHE A 22 -9.24 -4.15 -0.61
CA PHE A 22 -10.12 -5.08 -1.29
C PHE A 22 -11.55 -5.02 -0.72
N GLY A 23 -11.72 -5.10 0.61
CA GLY A 23 -13.05 -5.05 1.24
C GLY A 23 -13.80 -3.73 1.01
N LEU A 24 -13.08 -2.61 0.96
CA LEU A 24 -13.69 -1.30 0.70
C LEU A 24 -14.00 -1.06 -0.79
N LEU A 25 -13.15 -1.54 -1.71
CA LEU A 25 -13.39 -1.42 -3.16
C LEU A 25 -14.57 -2.29 -3.61
N THR A 26 -14.74 -3.44 -2.97
CA THR A 26 -15.80 -4.40 -3.27
C THR A 26 -17.08 -4.15 -2.46
N ARG A 27 -17.16 -3.09 -1.64
CA ARG A 27 -18.34 -2.82 -0.78
C ARG A 27 -18.73 -4.00 0.13
N PHE A 28 -17.84 -4.97 0.34
CA PHE A 28 -18.07 -6.18 1.14
C PHE A 28 -18.44 -5.85 2.61
N ALA A 29 -18.06 -4.67 3.08
CA ALA A 29 -18.38 -4.18 4.43
C ALA A 29 -19.73 -3.44 4.54
N GLY A 30 -20.44 -3.18 3.44
CA GLY A 30 -21.61 -2.29 3.40
C GLY A 30 -22.98 -2.97 3.37
N ASP A 31 -23.09 -4.17 2.77
CA ASP A 31 -24.38 -4.83 2.61
C ASP A 31 -24.68 -5.78 3.77
N ARG A 32 -25.75 -5.46 4.50
CA ARG A 32 -26.34 -6.29 5.53
C ARG A 32 -26.92 -7.55 4.90
N SER A 33 -26.25 -8.70 4.97
CA SER A 33 -26.94 -10.00 5.09
C SER A 33 -25.97 -11.13 5.43
N LEU A 34 -26.36 -11.90 6.44
CA LEU A 34 -25.70 -13.07 7.01
C LEU A 34 -25.94 -14.35 6.17
N ASP A 35 -25.93 -14.26 4.83
CA ASP A 35 -26.01 -15.43 3.93
C ASP A 35 -24.61 -15.76 3.35
N ILE A 36 -23.69 -16.07 4.28
CA ILE A 36 -22.22 -15.96 4.13
C ILE A 36 -21.53 -17.09 3.33
N GLN A 37 -22.25 -18.04 2.71
CA GLN A 37 -21.55 -19.25 2.19
C GLN A 37 -21.49 -19.38 0.66
N MET A 38 -22.60 -19.21 -0.07
CA MET A 38 -22.57 -19.35 -1.54
C MET A 38 -22.34 -18.02 -2.25
N TYR A 39 -23.04 -16.96 -1.83
CA TYR A 39 -22.92 -15.64 -2.45
C TYR A 39 -21.50 -15.09 -2.31
N ASP A 40 -20.87 -15.25 -1.14
CA ASP A 40 -19.51 -14.79 -0.86
C ASP A 40 -18.46 -15.49 -1.73
N THR A 41 -18.63 -16.78 -2.02
CA THR A 41 -17.68 -17.53 -2.87
C THR A 41 -17.75 -17.05 -4.32
N TYR A 42 -18.96 -16.88 -4.87
CA TYR A 42 -19.14 -16.32 -6.22
C TYR A 42 -18.67 -14.87 -6.31
N TYR A 43 -18.95 -14.07 -5.28
CA TYR A 43 -18.53 -12.68 -5.19
C TYR A 43 -17.01 -12.54 -5.15
N LEU A 44 -16.34 -13.41 -4.38
CA LEU A 44 -14.88 -13.44 -4.26
C LEU A 44 -14.21 -13.93 -5.54
N ILE A 45 -14.81 -14.89 -6.25
CA ILE A 45 -14.37 -15.32 -7.59
C ILE A 45 -14.53 -14.18 -8.60
N ASP A 46 -15.67 -13.49 -8.59
CA ASP A 46 -15.97 -12.39 -9.51
C ASP A 46 -14.98 -11.24 -9.32
N HIS A 47 -14.57 -10.95 -8.09
CA HIS A 47 -13.60 -9.89 -7.76
C HIS A 47 -12.16 -10.40 -7.58
N PHE A 48 -11.89 -11.68 -7.84
CA PHE A 48 -10.56 -12.27 -7.62
C PHE A 48 -9.49 -11.58 -8.47
N HIS A 49 -9.84 -11.16 -9.68
CA HIS A 49 -8.96 -10.40 -10.57
C HIS A 49 -8.54 -9.06 -9.95
N LEU A 50 -9.44 -8.37 -9.24
CA LEU A 50 -9.13 -7.14 -8.51
C LEU A 50 -8.18 -7.43 -7.34
N PHE A 51 -8.43 -8.50 -6.58
CA PHE A 51 -7.52 -8.92 -5.51
C PHE A 51 -6.11 -9.21 -6.04
N LEU A 52 -6.00 -9.98 -7.13
CA LEU A 52 -4.72 -10.27 -7.80
C LEU A 52 -4.04 -9.00 -8.30
N PHE A 53 -4.79 -8.07 -8.88
CA PHE A 53 -4.26 -6.78 -9.32
C PHE A 53 -3.67 -5.98 -8.14
N LEU A 54 -4.40 -5.88 -7.03
CA LEU A 54 -3.94 -5.18 -5.82
C LEU A 54 -2.70 -5.84 -5.23
N LEU A 55 -2.70 -7.17 -5.13
CA LEU A 55 -1.55 -7.95 -4.67
C LEU A 55 -0.33 -7.72 -5.57
N GLY A 56 -0.52 -7.75 -6.89
CA GLY A 56 0.52 -7.48 -7.87
C GLY A 56 1.09 -6.07 -7.74
N ALA A 57 0.23 -5.06 -7.60
CA ALA A 57 0.64 -3.67 -7.45
C ALA A 57 1.44 -3.45 -6.15
N LEU A 58 0.95 -3.96 -5.02
CA LEU A 58 1.64 -3.88 -3.72
C LEU A 58 2.99 -4.59 -3.75
N SER A 59 3.03 -5.80 -4.34
CA SER A 59 4.27 -6.59 -4.45
C SER A 59 5.28 -5.92 -5.37
N ALA A 60 4.85 -5.35 -6.50
CA ALA A 60 5.73 -4.63 -7.42
C ALA A 60 6.38 -3.42 -6.76
N VAL A 61 5.59 -2.59 -6.05
CA VAL A 61 6.11 -1.44 -5.31
C VAL A 61 7.07 -1.89 -4.20
N TYR A 62 6.72 -2.95 -3.47
CA TYR A 62 7.58 -3.53 -2.45
C TYR A 62 8.95 -3.92 -3.02
N LEU A 63 8.97 -4.73 -4.08
CA LEU A 63 10.18 -5.22 -4.74
C LEU A 63 11.02 -4.09 -5.31
N LEU A 64 10.38 -3.08 -5.91
CA LEU A 64 11.07 -1.89 -6.43
C LEU A 64 11.82 -1.15 -5.32
N THR A 65 11.15 -0.86 -4.20
CA THR A 65 11.80 -0.14 -3.09
C THR A 65 12.86 -0.99 -2.38
N TYR A 66 12.69 -2.31 -2.36
CA TYR A 66 13.69 -3.24 -1.84
C TYR A 66 14.94 -3.31 -2.75
N GLY A 67 14.75 -3.38 -4.06
CA GLY A 67 15.85 -3.30 -5.04
C GLY A 67 16.64 -2.00 -4.91
N LEU A 68 15.94 -0.87 -4.74
CA LEU A 68 16.58 0.42 -4.48
C LEU A 68 17.36 0.44 -3.16
N LYS A 69 16.87 -0.22 -2.11
CA LYS A 69 17.61 -0.38 -0.84
C LYS A 69 18.90 -1.17 -1.03
N ILE A 70 18.88 -2.26 -1.79
CA ILE A 70 20.09 -3.03 -2.12
C ILE A 70 21.08 -2.15 -2.87
N LEU A 71 20.60 -1.41 -3.87
CA LEU A 71 21.45 -0.53 -4.68
C LEU A 71 22.08 0.59 -3.84
N ALA A 72 21.32 1.17 -2.91
CA ALA A 72 21.82 2.17 -1.95
C ALA A 72 22.85 1.61 -0.96
N LYS A 73 22.77 0.30 -0.63
CA LYS A 73 23.77 -0.39 0.18
C LYS A 73 25.09 -0.57 -0.56
N THR A 74 25.03 -0.79 -1.88
CA THR A 74 26.23 -0.99 -2.72
C THR A 74 26.91 0.34 -3.08
N TYR A 75 26.13 1.39 -3.37
CA TYR A 75 26.64 2.66 -3.89
C TYR A 75 26.26 3.85 -3.01
N ASN A 76 27.23 4.36 -2.24
CA ASN A 76 27.00 5.42 -1.26
C ASN A 76 26.56 6.75 -1.90
N THR A 77 27.06 7.08 -3.10
CA THR A 77 26.63 8.28 -3.85
C THR A 77 25.16 8.19 -4.26
N LEU A 78 24.69 6.99 -4.59
CA LEU A 78 23.31 6.77 -5.03
C LEU A 78 22.33 6.69 -3.84
N LYS A 79 22.83 6.41 -2.63
CA LYS A 79 22.04 6.38 -1.40
C LYS A 79 21.25 7.67 -1.19
N ILE A 80 21.92 8.82 -1.26
CA ILE A 80 21.29 10.13 -1.03
C ILE A 80 20.23 10.41 -2.10
N PHE A 81 20.56 10.13 -3.37
CA PHE A 81 19.61 10.31 -4.47
C PHE A 81 18.35 9.44 -4.28
N ILE A 82 18.52 8.15 -3.98
CA ILE A 82 17.41 7.21 -3.74
C ILE A 82 16.57 7.67 -2.55
N MET A 83 17.19 8.09 -1.45
CA MET A 83 16.46 8.60 -0.28
C MET A 83 15.61 9.82 -0.62
N THR A 84 16.17 10.79 -1.34
CA THR A 84 15.45 11.99 -1.76
C THR A 84 14.30 11.63 -2.71
N PHE A 85 14.55 10.76 -3.69
CA PHE A 85 13.55 10.31 -4.64
C PHE A 85 12.37 9.60 -3.95
N LEU A 86 12.64 8.60 -3.11
CA LEU A 86 11.61 7.87 -2.37
C LEU A 86 10.89 8.79 -1.37
N GLY A 87 11.61 9.71 -0.71
CA GLY A 87 11.03 10.70 0.19
C GLY A 87 10.02 11.61 -0.53
N LEU A 88 10.38 12.14 -1.71
CA LEU A 88 9.50 12.98 -2.51
C LEU A 88 8.27 12.22 -3.01
N LEU A 89 8.41 10.95 -3.42
CA LEU A 89 7.27 10.11 -3.78
C LEU A 89 6.33 9.89 -2.59
N GLY A 90 6.89 9.58 -1.41
CA GLY A 90 6.12 9.40 -0.18
C GLY A 90 5.34 10.66 0.22
N ILE A 91 5.99 11.83 0.17
CA ILE A 91 5.35 13.13 0.45
C ILE A 91 4.30 13.47 -0.60
N GLY A 92 4.58 13.25 -1.89
CA GLY A 92 3.65 13.51 -2.98
C GLY A 92 2.37 12.67 -2.84
N LEU A 93 2.51 11.39 -2.50
CA LEU A 93 1.38 10.51 -2.23
C LEU A 93 0.61 10.89 -0.95
N ALA A 94 1.30 11.31 0.11
CA ALA A 94 0.64 11.84 1.31
C ALA A 94 -0.15 13.13 1.02
N GLY A 95 0.39 14.02 0.17
CA GLY A 95 -0.31 15.21 -0.31
C GLY A 95 -1.54 14.84 -1.15
N HIS A 96 -1.41 13.87 -2.06
CA HIS A 96 -2.53 13.36 -2.84
C HIS A 96 -3.61 12.74 -1.95
N LEU A 97 -3.23 11.97 -0.93
CA LEU A 97 -4.14 11.41 0.07
C LEU A 97 -4.93 12.52 0.78
N ALA A 98 -4.27 13.61 1.20
CA ALA A 98 -4.93 14.73 1.87
C ALA A 98 -5.95 15.43 0.96
N VAL A 99 -5.62 15.63 -0.33
CA VAL A 99 -6.54 16.21 -1.31
C VAL A 99 -7.73 15.27 -1.57
N SER A 100 -7.47 13.98 -1.73
CA SER A 100 -8.52 12.98 -1.97
C SER A 100 -9.46 12.83 -0.77
N LEU A 101 -8.94 12.83 0.46
CA LEU A 101 -9.76 12.86 1.69
C LEU A 101 -10.64 14.11 1.73
N ARG A 102 -10.09 15.29 1.42
CA ARG A 102 -10.85 16.54 1.41
C ARG A 102 -11.99 16.53 0.39
N LYS A 103 -11.77 15.94 -0.80
CA LYS A 103 -12.81 15.78 -1.82
C LYS A 103 -13.91 14.87 -1.30
N VAL A 104 -13.54 13.69 -0.80
CA VAL A 104 -14.47 12.70 -0.29
C VAL A 104 -15.35 13.22 0.85
N ILE A 105 -14.80 14.00 1.79
CA ILE A 105 -15.57 14.64 2.87
C ILE A 105 -16.59 15.65 2.33
N ARG A 106 -16.28 16.32 1.21
CA ARG A 106 -17.11 17.41 0.66
C ARG A 106 -18.19 16.96 -0.32
N THR A 107 -17.98 15.84 -1.02
CA THR A 107 -18.84 15.47 -2.16
C THR A 107 -19.90 14.43 -1.84
N GLU A 108 -19.97 13.85 -0.64
CA GLU A 108 -20.88 12.75 -0.23
C GLU A 108 -20.88 11.50 -1.15
N HIS A 109 -20.20 11.53 -2.29
CA HIS A 109 -20.01 10.42 -3.21
C HIS A 109 -18.89 9.51 -2.69
N ALA A 110 -19.34 8.49 -1.96
CA ALA A 110 -18.59 7.46 -1.28
C ALA A 110 -17.82 6.48 -2.20
N GLU A 111 -17.88 6.64 -3.52
CA GLU A 111 -17.54 5.54 -4.45
C GLU A 111 -16.04 5.21 -4.56
N SER A 112 -15.15 5.94 -3.86
CA SER A 112 -13.69 5.74 -3.97
C SER A 112 -12.93 5.56 -2.65
N TYR A 113 -13.61 5.21 -1.55
CA TYR A 113 -12.94 5.01 -0.24
C TYR A 113 -11.84 3.93 -0.27
N GLY A 114 -12.01 2.86 -1.06
CA GLY A 114 -11.08 1.73 -1.06
C GLY A 114 -9.70 2.01 -1.68
N ILE A 115 -9.54 3.10 -2.43
CA ILE A 115 -8.25 3.53 -2.98
C ILE A 115 -7.41 4.27 -1.92
N LEU A 116 -8.05 4.89 -0.93
CA LEU A 116 -7.35 5.70 0.08
C LEU A 116 -6.36 4.88 0.93
N PRO A 117 -6.71 3.67 1.43
CA PRO A 117 -5.73 2.83 2.12
C PRO A 117 -4.58 2.34 1.22
N LEU A 118 -4.79 2.20 -0.09
CA LEU A 118 -3.70 1.88 -1.04
C LEU A 118 -2.71 3.04 -1.14
N ILE A 119 -3.22 4.25 -1.37
CA ILE A 119 -2.40 5.46 -1.45
C ILE A 119 -1.62 5.65 -0.15
N PHE A 120 -2.29 5.49 1.00
CA PHE A 120 -1.65 5.52 2.31
C PHE A 120 -0.56 4.45 2.44
N GLY A 121 -0.84 3.23 1.98
CA GLY A 121 0.11 2.13 1.98
C GLY A 121 1.37 2.42 1.21
N PHE A 122 1.23 2.90 -0.02
CA PHE A 122 2.36 3.31 -0.84
C PHE A 122 3.14 4.45 -0.19
N ALA A 123 2.46 5.49 0.31
CA ALA A 123 3.12 6.61 0.97
C ALA A 123 3.97 6.15 2.16
N MET A 124 3.40 5.31 3.03
CA MET A 124 4.13 4.74 4.18
C MET A 124 5.28 3.84 3.75
N LEU A 125 5.08 3.05 2.69
CA LEU A 125 6.11 2.17 2.15
C LEU A 125 7.34 2.98 1.70
N PHE A 126 7.11 4.06 0.97
CA PHE A 126 8.17 4.97 0.55
C PHE A 126 8.87 5.66 1.73
N LEU A 127 8.11 6.25 2.66
CA LEU A 127 8.69 6.99 3.79
C LEU A 127 9.51 6.11 4.73
N ILE A 128 8.99 4.92 5.08
CA ILE A 128 9.71 3.99 5.95
C ILE A 128 10.94 3.45 5.22
N ARG A 129 10.86 3.13 3.92
CA ARG A 129 12.04 2.67 3.18
C ARG A 129 13.12 3.74 3.09
N THR A 130 12.77 5.01 2.90
CA THR A 130 13.72 6.13 2.98
C THR A 130 14.46 6.14 4.32
N LYS A 131 13.73 5.96 5.43
CA LYS A 131 14.32 5.87 6.78
C LYS A 131 15.23 4.66 6.93
N GLU A 132 14.83 3.49 6.44
CA GLU A 132 15.66 2.29 6.47
C GLU A 132 16.98 2.47 5.72
N ILE A 133 16.92 3.07 4.53
CA ILE A 133 18.11 3.34 3.71
C ILE A 133 19.04 4.32 4.43
N GLY A 134 18.48 5.37 5.03
CA GLY A 134 19.27 6.33 5.83
C GLY A 134 20.09 5.69 6.94
N ASN A 135 19.57 4.62 7.55
CA ASN A 135 20.20 3.90 8.66
C ASN A 135 21.25 2.85 8.23
N ILE A 136 21.48 2.65 6.93
CA ILE A 136 22.55 1.77 6.43
C ILE A 136 23.90 2.43 6.73
N LYS A 137 24.77 1.73 7.50
CA LYS A 137 26.14 2.17 7.79
C LYS A 137 27.03 2.09 6.57
#